data_AF-A0A316G031-F1
#
_entry.id   AF-A0A316G031-F1
#
_cell.length_a   1.000
_cell.length_b   1.000
_cell.length_c   1.000
_cell.angle_alpha   90.00
_cell.angle_beta   90.00
_cell.angle_gamma   90.00
#
_symmetry.space_group_name_H-M   'P 1'
#
loop_
_entity.id
_entity.type
_entity.pdbx_description
1 polymer ?
#
loop_
_entity_poly.entity_id
_entity_poly.type
_entity_poly.pdbx_seq_one_letter_code
_entity_poly.pdbx_strand_id
1 'polypeptide(L)'
;PAFIAATAILLTDRISEGGGTDDLYWNWEAFRDHYRLADPPVRAALMNGFRLSGDKGRVILGDGPTQDECLTRGDDDVLSIVSGAGLRALAQAIAEDVPPDEAGALWQDAATLPLSWQAVAGFRYLYERAGSMNPPDAHQAPLIPWT
;
A
#
# COMPACT_ATOMS: atom_id res chain seq x y z
N PRO A 1 -8.05 9.10 16.34
CA PRO A 1 -9.16 8.11 16.09
C PRO A 1 -10.53 8.64 15.61
N ALA A 2 -10.69 9.90 15.19
CA ALA A 2 -11.83 10.30 14.34
C ALA A 2 -11.30 11.08 13.14
N PHE A 3 -10.35 11.97 13.43
CA PHE A 3 -9.52 12.66 12.46
C PHE A 3 -8.84 11.74 11.42
N ILE A 4 -8.19 10.66 11.85
CA ILE A 4 -7.57 9.67 10.95
C ILE A 4 -8.61 9.01 10.04
N ALA A 5 -9.75 8.59 10.60
CA ALA A 5 -10.82 7.96 9.83
C ALA A 5 -11.43 8.94 8.81
N ALA A 6 -11.66 10.19 9.20
CA ALA A 6 -12.13 11.24 8.31
C ALA A 6 -11.13 11.48 7.16
N THR A 7 -9.83 11.52 7.45
CA THR A 7 -8.79 11.66 6.43
C THR A 7 -8.79 10.47 5.47
N ALA A 8 -8.90 9.23 5.98
CA ALA A 8 -8.98 8.03 5.14
C ALA A 8 -10.20 8.07 4.20
N ILE A 9 -11.35 8.57 4.67
CA ILE A 9 -12.56 8.75 3.84
C ILE A 9 -12.31 9.78 2.73
N LEU A 10 -11.70 10.93 3.05
CA LEU A 10 -11.37 11.95 2.05
C LEU A 10 -10.41 11.41 0.98
N LEU A 11 -9.39 10.66 1.37
CA LEU A 11 -8.47 10.02 0.43
C LEU A 11 -9.18 8.98 -0.43
N THR A 12 -10.09 8.21 0.14
CA THR A 12 -10.89 7.22 -0.60
C THR A 12 -11.77 7.89 -1.66
N ASP A 13 -12.39 9.02 -1.31
CA ASP A 13 -13.14 9.86 -2.26
C ASP A 13 -12.23 10.37 -3.39
N ARG A 14 -11.00 10.83 -3.08
CA ARG A 14 -10.04 11.27 -4.11
C ARG A 14 -9.62 10.16 -5.07
N ILE A 15 -9.32 8.98 -4.55
CA ILE A 15 -8.85 7.84 -5.34
C ILE A 15 -9.97 7.32 -6.25
N SER A 16 -11.21 7.34 -5.76
CA SER A 16 -12.40 6.81 -6.46
C SER A 16 -13.04 7.80 -7.44
N GLU A 17 -12.37 8.91 -7.75
CA GLU A 17 -12.93 9.99 -8.59
C GLU A 17 -14.25 10.56 -8.06
N GLY A 18 -14.35 10.64 -6.73
CA GLY A 18 -15.48 11.21 -6.03
C GLY A 18 -15.64 12.72 -6.24
N GLY A 19 -16.72 13.26 -5.68
CA GLY A 19 -17.21 14.60 -6.01
C GLY A 19 -16.54 15.76 -5.27
N GLY A 20 -15.64 15.50 -4.32
CA GLY A 20 -15.01 16.59 -3.60
C GLY A 20 -13.89 17.26 -4.40
N THR A 21 -13.71 18.56 -4.15
CA THR A 21 -12.83 19.44 -4.95
C THR A 21 -11.68 20.05 -4.17
N ASP A 22 -11.63 19.87 -2.84
CA ASP A 22 -10.54 20.34 -1.97
C ASP A 22 -9.23 19.61 -2.32
N ASP A 23 -8.16 20.34 -2.61
CA ASP A 23 -6.85 19.78 -2.97
C ASP A 23 -6.09 19.15 -1.79
N LEU A 24 -6.67 19.19 -0.59
CA LEU A 24 -6.14 18.68 0.68
C LEU A 24 -4.74 19.22 1.03
N TYR A 25 -4.29 20.31 0.40
CA TYR A 25 -2.97 20.88 0.64
C TYR A 25 -2.77 21.26 2.11
N TRP A 26 -3.72 22.01 2.67
CA TRP A 26 -3.67 22.44 4.08
C TRP A 26 -3.82 21.28 5.06
N ASN A 27 -4.54 20.22 4.66
CA ASN A 27 -4.67 19.01 5.46
C ASN A 27 -3.32 18.28 5.54
N TRP A 28 -2.64 18.11 4.40
CA TRP A 28 -1.32 17.52 4.37
C TRP A 28 -0.29 18.34 5.13
N GLU A 29 -0.19 19.65 4.84
CA GLU A 29 0.81 20.54 5.41
C GLU A 29 0.74 20.59 6.94
N ALA A 30 -0.48 20.72 7.49
CA ALA A 30 -0.67 20.84 8.93
C ALA A 30 -0.50 19.50 9.69
N PHE A 31 -0.78 18.36 9.05
CA PHE A 31 -0.95 17.09 9.76
C PHE A 31 -0.02 15.95 9.32
N ARG A 32 0.83 16.13 8.30
CA ARG A 32 1.77 15.09 7.83
C ARG A 32 2.59 14.44 8.95
N ASP A 33 3.08 15.23 9.90
CA ASP A 33 3.85 14.70 11.04
C ASP A 33 2.99 13.88 12.01
N HIS A 34 1.71 14.24 12.16
CA HIS A 34 0.77 13.45 12.95
C HIS A 34 0.45 12.11 12.28
N TYR A 35 0.37 12.07 10.94
CA TYR A 35 0.18 10.83 10.20
C TYR A 35 1.40 9.90 10.33
N ARG A 36 2.62 10.44 10.38
CA ARG A 36 3.86 9.68 10.59
C ARG A 36 3.92 8.97 11.95
N LEU A 37 3.29 9.56 12.96
CA LEU A 37 3.24 8.99 14.32
C LEU A 37 2.21 7.85 14.47
N ALA A 38 1.40 7.57 13.45
CA ALA A 38 0.44 6.48 13.50
C ALA A 38 1.12 5.10 13.48
N ASP A 39 0.43 4.08 14.00
CA ASP A 39 0.87 2.69 13.91
C ASP A 39 1.13 2.29 12.45
N PRO A 40 2.12 1.41 12.16
CA PRO A 40 2.57 1.15 10.81
C PRO A 40 1.47 0.84 9.79
N PRO A 41 0.46 -0.01 10.06
CA PRO A 41 -0.61 -0.27 9.09
C PRO A 41 -1.47 0.97 8.79
N VAL A 42 -1.73 1.79 9.80
CA VAL A 42 -2.54 3.03 9.65
C VAL A 42 -1.74 4.09 8.91
N ARG A 43 -0.46 4.25 9.28
CA ARG A 43 0.46 5.15 8.58
C ARG A 43 0.57 4.75 7.11
N ALA A 44 0.90 3.49 6.81
CA ALA A 44 1.04 3.01 5.44
C ALA A 44 -0.23 3.25 4.62
N ALA A 45 -1.42 3.00 5.19
CA ALA A 45 -2.69 3.27 4.51
C ALA A 45 -2.88 4.75 4.16
N LEU A 46 -2.62 5.66 5.11
CA LEU A 46 -2.72 7.11 4.89
C LEU A 46 -1.70 7.60 3.86
N MET A 47 -0.44 7.19 4.01
CA MET A 47 0.66 7.62 3.15
C MET A 47 0.46 7.13 1.71
N ASN A 48 0.06 5.86 1.51
CA ASN A 48 -0.33 5.38 0.18
C ASN A 48 -1.55 6.12 -0.36
N GLY A 49 -2.52 6.47 0.49
CA GLY A 49 -3.69 7.24 0.05
C GLY A 49 -3.31 8.62 -0.49
N PHE A 50 -2.42 9.34 0.21
CA PHE A 50 -1.88 10.62 -0.27
C PHE A 50 -1.05 10.46 -1.53
N ARG A 51 -0.13 9.48 -1.57
CA ARG A 51 0.70 9.19 -2.74
C ARG A 51 -0.14 8.92 -3.98
N LEU A 52 -1.07 7.97 -3.91
CA LEU A 52 -1.96 7.61 -5.03
C LEU A 52 -2.85 8.78 -5.46
N SER A 53 -3.32 9.60 -4.53
CA SER A 53 -4.11 10.80 -4.84
C SER A 53 -3.26 11.87 -5.52
N GLY A 54 -2.01 12.04 -5.10
CA GLY A 54 -1.02 12.93 -5.72
C GLY A 54 -0.63 12.48 -7.13
N ASP A 55 -0.38 11.18 -7.33
CA ASP A 55 -0.07 10.58 -8.64
C ASP A 55 -1.21 10.80 -9.65
N LYS A 56 -2.47 10.85 -9.16
CA LYS A 56 -3.67 11.18 -9.95
C LYS A 56 -3.91 12.69 -10.13
N GLY A 57 -3.07 13.56 -9.56
CA GLY A 57 -3.25 15.02 -9.58
C GLY A 57 -4.47 15.51 -8.81
N ARG A 58 -4.98 14.72 -7.84
CA ARG A 58 -6.19 15.01 -7.06
C ARG A 58 -5.89 15.69 -5.71
N VAL A 59 -4.63 15.68 -5.30
CA VAL A 59 -4.12 16.31 -4.09
C VAL A 59 -2.82 17.03 -4.42
N ILE A 60 -2.58 18.18 -3.78
CA ILE A 60 -1.31 18.91 -3.91
C ILE A 60 -0.47 18.62 -2.67
N LEU A 61 0.71 18.03 -2.89
CA LEU A 61 1.68 17.71 -1.85
C LEU A 61 2.93 18.56 -2.07
N GLY A 62 3.37 19.31 -1.05
CA GLY A 62 4.65 20.02 -1.08
C GLY A 62 5.81 19.02 -1.11
N ASP A 63 6.11 18.43 0.05
CA ASP A 63 6.90 17.18 0.12
C ASP A 63 5.91 16.04 0.34
N GLY A 64 5.82 15.11 -0.61
CA GLY A 64 4.98 13.92 -0.48
C GLY A 64 5.53 12.91 0.54
N PRO A 65 4.77 11.84 0.83
CA PRO A 65 5.25 10.76 1.68
C PRO A 65 6.45 10.07 1.02
N THR A 66 7.41 9.65 1.85
CA THR A 66 8.53 8.83 1.37
C THR A 66 8.06 7.39 1.13
N GLN A 67 8.88 6.61 0.42
CA GLN A 67 8.55 5.20 0.19
C GLN A 67 8.48 4.41 1.50
N ASP A 68 9.41 4.64 2.43
CA ASP A 68 9.43 3.95 3.72
C ASP A 68 8.20 4.27 4.57
N GLU A 69 7.68 5.50 4.47
CA GLU A 69 6.45 5.91 5.13
C GLU A 69 5.22 5.18 4.58
N CYS A 70 5.27 4.73 3.32
CA CYS A 70 4.22 3.96 2.67
C CYS A 70 4.27 2.47 3.02
N LEU A 71 5.32 1.98 3.67
CA LEU A 71 5.46 0.56 4.01
C LEU A 71 4.92 0.26 5.41
N THR A 72 4.14 -0.83 5.52
CA THR A 72 3.76 -1.41 6.81
C THR A 72 4.96 -2.09 7.47
N ARG A 73 5.83 -2.73 6.66
CA ARG A 73 7.06 -3.40 7.09
C ARG A 73 8.17 -3.15 6.06
N GLY A 74 9.41 -3.05 6.53
CA GLY A 74 10.58 -2.98 5.66
C GLY A 74 10.83 -4.30 4.92
N ASP A 75 11.61 -4.22 3.85
CA ASP A 75 12.00 -5.34 2.99
C ASP A 75 12.72 -6.46 3.77
N ASP A 76 13.69 -6.13 4.60
CA ASP A 76 14.45 -7.10 5.40
C ASP A 76 13.53 -7.92 6.34
N ASP A 77 12.57 -7.26 7.00
CA ASP A 77 11.60 -7.91 7.90
C ASP A 77 10.68 -8.83 7.11
N VAL A 78 10.15 -8.35 5.99
CA VAL A 78 9.26 -9.15 5.14
C VAL A 78 10.01 -10.35 4.54
N LEU A 79 11.23 -10.16 4.05
CA LEU A 79 12.08 -11.23 3.52
C LEU A 79 12.34 -12.32 4.57
N SER A 80 12.61 -11.93 5.82
CA SER A 80 12.76 -12.86 6.94
C SER A 80 11.48 -13.67 7.18
N ILE A 81 10.32 -13.00 7.20
CA ILE A 81 8.99 -13.63 7.42
C ILE A 81 8.67 -14.65 6.32
N VAL A 82 8.79 -14.26 5.03
CA VAL A 82 8.39 -15.13 3.92
C VAL A 82 9.39 -16.27 3.71
N SER A 83 10.68 -16.02 3.90
CA SER A 83 11.73 -17.04 3.80
C SER A 83 11.61 -18.06 4.93
N GLY A 84 11.37 -17.61 6.17
CA GLY A 84 11.14 -18.47 7.33
C GLY A 84 9.89 -19.36 7.19
N ALA A 85 8.89 -18.91 6.44
CA ALA A 85 7.69 -19.69 6.11
C ALA A 85 7.87 -20.62 4.88
N GLY A 86 9.03 -20.62 4.22
CA GLY A 86 9.28 -21.43 3.03
C GLY A 86 8.59 -20.95 1.75
N LEU A 87 8.12 -19.70 1.71
CA LEU A 87 7.42 -19.10 0.57
C LEU A 87 8.41 -18.61 -0.50
N ARG A 88 9.13 -19.55 -1.14
CA ARG A 88 10.28 -19.25 -2.01
C ARG A 88 9.99 -18.28 -3.15
N ALA A 89 8.88 -18.47 -3.87
CA ALA A 89 8.52 -17.60 -4.99
C ALA A 89 8.29 -16.15 -4.53
N LEU A 90 7.64 -15.97 -3.38
CA LEU A 90 7.38 -14.65 -2.81
C LEU A 90 8.67 -14.01 -2.25
N ALA A 91 9.52 -14.80 -1.59
CA ALA A 91 10.83 -14.33 -1.13
C ALA A 91 11.70 -13.85 -2.30
N GLN A 92 11.74 -14.62 -3.39
CA GLN A 92 12.48 -14.27 -4.60
C GLN A 92 11.93 -12.99 -5.23
N ALA A 93 10.60 -12.90 -5.39
CA ALA A 93 9.96 -11.72 -5.96
C ALA A 93 10.31 -10.42 -5.20
N ILE A 94 10.37 -10.50 -3.88
CA ILE A 94 10.75 -9.35 -3.02
C ILE A 94 12.24 -9.05 -3.16
N ALA A 95 13.11 -10.06 -3.10
CA ALA A 95 14.57 -9.86 -3.17
C ALA A 95 15.04 -9.32 -4.53
N GLU A 96 14.35 -9.67 -5.60
CA GLU A 96 14.67 -9.23 -6.97
C GLU A 96 13.96 -7.93 -7.36
N ASP A 97 13.12 -7.35 -6.48
CA ASP A 97 12.28 -6.19 -6.76
C ASP A 97 11.55 -6.31 -8.11
N VAL A 98 10.93 -7.48 -8.35
CA VAL A 98 10.31 -7.84 -9.65
C VAL A 98 9.35 -6.76 -10.15
N PRO A 99 9.12 -6.60 -11.46
CA PRO A 99 8.22 -5.56 -11.94
C PRO A 99 6.75 -5.78 -11.51
N PRO A 100 5.89 -4.75 -11.59
CA PRO A 100 4.53 -4.78 -11.01
C PRO A 100 3.61 -5.85 -11.62
N ASP A 101 3.77 -6.12 -12.91
CA ASP A 101 3.05 -7.15 -13.65
C ASP A 101 3.41 -8.57 -13.17
N GLU A 102 4.69 -8.85 -12.95
CA GLU A 102 5.15 -10.13 -12.38
C GLU A 102 4.64 -10.31 -10.94
N ALA A 103 4.73 -9.27 -10.12
CA ALA A 103 4.17 -9.29 -8.76
C ALA A 103 2.64 -9.48 -8.77
N GLY A 104 1.96 -8.85 -9.72
CA GLY A 104 0.52 -8.97 -9.92
C GLY A 104 0.08 -10.37 -10.34
N ALA A 105 0.83 -11.01 -11.24
CA ALA A 105 0.58 -12.40 -11.64
C ALA A 105 0.75 -13.35 -10.45
N LEU A 106 1.80 -13.16 -9.64
CA LEU A 106 2.03 -13.96 -8.43
C LEU A 106 0.86 -13.85 -7.43
N TRP A 107 0.29 -12.65 -7.26
CA TRP A 107 -0.90 -12.45 -6.43
C TRP A 107 -2.12 -13.18 -6.99
N GLN A 108 -2.39 -13.02 -8.29
CA GLN A 108 -3.56 -13.61 -8.94
C GLN A 108 -3.55 -15.15 -8.84
N ASP A 109 -2.38 -15.77 -8.97
CA ASP A 109 -2.22 -17.22 -8.83
C ASP A 109 -2.42 -17.69 -7.37
N ALA A 110 -1.81 -16.98 -6.41
CA ALA A 110 -1.81 -17.40 -5.02
C ALA A 110 -3.17 -17.25 -4.34
N ALA A 111 -3.96 -16.26 -4.74
CA ALA A 111 -5.11 -15.83 -3.97
C ALA A 111 -6.39 -16.65 -4.19
N THR A 112 -6.29 -17.76 -4.94
CA THR A 112 -7.30 -18.82 -5.00
C THR A 112 -7.28 -19.73 -3.76
N LEU A 113 -6.26 -19.61 -2.91
CA LEU A 113 -6.06 -20.42 -1.70
C LEU A 113 -6.20 -19.59 -0.42
N PRO A 114 -6.54 -20.20 0.73
CA PRO A 114 -6.38 -19.56 2.02
C PRO A 114 -4.90 -19.20 2.23
N LEU A 115 -4.62 -17.90 2.33
CA LEU A 115 -3.26 -17.42 2.52
C LEU A 115 -2.86 -17.46 3.99
N SER A 116 -1.62 -17.88 4.24
CA SER A 116 -1.01 -17.69 5.56
C SER A 116 -0.76 -16.20 5.81
N TRP A 117 -0.67 -15.79 7.08
CA TRP A 117 -0.37 -14.40 7.41
C TRP A 117 1.00 -13.95 6.87
N GLN A 118 1.95 -14.88 6.73
CA GLN A 118 3.26 -14.60 6.12
C GLN A 118 3.13 -14.29 4.62
N ALA A 119 2.29 -15.02 3.90
CA ALA A 119 2.00 -14.72 2.50
C ALA A 119 1.31 -13.35 2.38
N VAL A 120 0.34 -13.05 3.24
CA VAL A 120 -0.31 -11.73 3.28
C VAL A 120 0.71 -10.62 3.55
N ALA A 121 1.66 -10.80 4.46
CA ALA A 121 2.72 -9.83 4.72
C ALA A 121 3.59 -9.56 3.48
N GLY A 122 3.96 -10.59 2.74
CA GLY A 122 4.75 -10.43 1.51
C GLY A 122 3.99 -9.75 0.38
N PHE A 123 2.74 -10.16 0.12
CA PHE A 123 1.90 -9.49 -0.88
C PHE A 123 1.57 -8.05 -0.51
N ARG A 124 1.37 -7.76 0.79
CA ARG A 124 1.19 -6.39 1.28
C ARG A 124 2.41 -5.52 0.97
N TYR A 125 3.62 -6.02 1.21
CA TYR A 125 4.85 -5.31 0.85
C TYR A 125 4.94 -5.05 -0.66
N LEU A 126 4.71 -6.06 -1.50
CA LEU A 126 4.75 -5.91 -2.95
C LEU A 126 3.71 -4.89 -3.47
N TYR A 127 2.57 -4.76 -2.79
CA TYR A 127 1.55 -3.76 -3.08
C TYR A 127 1.96 -2.34 -2.64
N GLU A 128 2.60 -2.20 -1.48
CA GLU A 128 2.93 -0.92 -0.85
C GLU A 128 4.21 -0.25 -1.39
N ARG A 129 5.13 -1.03 -1.99
CA ARG A 129 6.35 -0.49 -2.62
C ARG A 129 6.04 0.41 -3.83
N ALA A 130 7.03 1.17 -4.29
CA ALA A 130 6.87 2.17 -5.36
C ALA A 130 6.29 1.60 -6.66
N GLY A 131 6.77 0.42 -7.09
CA GLY A 131 6.24 -0.27 -8.28
C GLY A 131 4.83 -0.82 -8.06
N SER A 132 4.44 -1.09 -6.82
CA SER A 132 3.20 -1.78 -6.46
C SER A 132 3.03 -3.13 -7.20
N MET A 133 1.79 -3.60 -7.30
CA MET A 133 1.39 -4.77 -8.09
C MET A 133 0.35 -4.36 -9.13
N ASN A 134 0.40 -4.99 -10.29
CA ASN A 134 -0.55 -4.80 -11.38
C ASN A 134 -1.05 -6.17 -11.88
N PRO A 135 -2.06 -6.77 -11.24
CA PRO A 135 -2.55 -8.08 -11.64
C PRO A 135 -3.10 -8.07 -13.07
N PRO A 136 -2.84 -9.13 -13.88
CA PRO A 136 -3.32 -9.24 -15.26
C PRO A 136 -4.82 -8.98 -15.44
N ASP A 137 -5.66 -9.43 -14.50
CA ASP A 137 -7.09 -9.09 -14.43
C ASP A 137 -7.45 -8.57 -13.03
N ALA A 138 -7.46 -7.24 -12.88
CA ALA A 138 -7.81 -6.58 -11.63
C ALA A 138 -9.26 -6.82 -11.16
N HIS A 139 -10.18 -7.20 -12.05
CA HIS A 139 -11.57 -7.49 -11.67
C HIS A 139 -11.75 -8.90 -11.11
N GLN A 140 -10.81 -9.80 -11.41
CA GLN A 140 -10.80 -11.17 -10.90
C GLN A 140 -9.79 -11.38 -9.77
N ALA A 141 -8.80 -10.50 -9.66
CA ALA A 141 -7.85 -10.51 -8.56
C ALA A 141 -8.59 -10.25 -7.23
N PRO A 142 -8.51 -11.17 -6.26
CA PRO A 142 -9.12 -10.94 -4.96
C PRO A 142 -8.41 -9.80 -4.23
N LEU A 143 -9.07 -9.26 -3.21
CA LEU A 143 -8.49 -8.21 -2.38
C LEU A 143 -7.51 -8.79 -1.35
N ILE A 144 -6.39 -8.12 -1.15
CA ILE A 144 -5.44 -8.49 -0.09
C ILE A 144 -6.09 -8.22 1.26
N PRO A 145 -6.25 -9.22 2.15
CA PRO A 145 -6.92 -9.06 3.43
C PRO A 145 -6.35 -7.91 4.26
N TRP A 146 -7.24 -7.13 4.86
CA TRP A 146 -6.88 -6.10 5.82
C TRP A 146 -6.73 -6.75 7.20
N THR A 147 -5.51 -7.15 7.56
CA THR A 147 -5.19 -7.82 8.84
C THR A 147 -3.91 -7.29 9.43
#